data_AF-A0AAV4NW74-F1
#
_entry.id   AF-A0AAV4NW74-F1
#
_cell.length_a   1.000
_cell.length_b   1.000
_cell.length_c   1.000
_cell.angle_alpha   90.00
_cell.angle_beta   90.00
_cell.angle_gamma   90.00
#
_symmetry.space_group_name_H-M   'P 1'
#
loop_
_entity.id
_entity.type
_entity.pdbx_description
1 polymer ?
#
loop_
_entity_poly.entity_id
_entity_poly.type
_entity_poly.pdbx_seq_one_letter_code
_entity_poly.pdbx_strand_id
1 'polypeptide(L)'
;MKWKGCRTLGCIRYEQGLKAPVSQDSNYTPIERKSRQFAPLVVPKNLQKALPFKDKIIHKVKKQHDPENERVAVIKEPREREISKVLNMLKTVHQAKVKTEKKSMWLRARAHRKEKRKIEDLRLKKLQEKKKRIMSKRPNKAPDM
;
A
#
# COMPACT_ATOMS: atom_id res chain seq x y z
N MET A 1 -65.48 -11.47 17.13
CA MET A 1 -64.14 -11.44 17.77
C MET A 1 -63.09 -11.41 16.66
N LYS A 2 -62.18 -10.43 16.66
CA LYS A 2 -61.08 -10.37 15.68
C LYS A 2 -59.87 -11.14 16.24
N TRP A 3 -59.37 -12.12 15.49
CA TRP A 3 -58.15 -12.84 15.82
C TRP A 3 -56.99 -11.85 16.01
N LYS A 4 -56.25 -11.98 17.12
CA LYS A 4 -54.97 -11.29 17.32
C LYS A 4 -53.84 -12.32 17.27
N GLY A 5 -52.89 -12.14 16.35
CA GLY A 5 -51.73 -13.01 16.20
C GLY A 5 -50.68 -12.82 17.31
N CYS A 6 -49.57 -13.54 17.21
CA CYS A 6 -48.46 -13.44 18.16
C CYS A 6 -47.78 -12.05 18.12
N ARG A 7 -47.43 -11.53 19.30
CA ARG A 7 -46.65 -10.29 19.44
C ARG A 7 -45.19 -10.51 19.09
N THR A 8 -44.53 -9.50 18.51
CA THR A 8 -43.08 -9.54 18.23
C THR A 8 -42.26 -9.26 19.49
N LEU A 9 -41.00 -9.70 19.50
CA LEU A 9 -40.06 -9.39 20.59
C LEU A 9 -39.88 -7.88 20.80
N GLY A 10 -39.97 -7.08 19.73
CA GLY A 10 -39.93 -5.62 19.80
C GLY A 10 -41.13 -5.03 20.53
N CYS A 11 -42.35 -5.47 20.20
CA CYS A 11 -43.58 -5.04 20.86
C CYS A 11 -43.57 -5.41 22.35
N ILE A 12 -43.18 -6.65 22.69
CA ILE A 12 -43.12 -7.11 24.09
C ILE A 12 -42.14 -6.26 24.90
N ARG A 13 -40.94 -6.00 24.36
CA ARG A 13 -39.94 -5.16 25.02
C ARG A 13 -40.42 -3.71 25.20
N TYR A 14 -41.09 -3.16 24.21
CA TYR A 14 -41.64 -1.80 24.27
C TYR A 14 -42.73 -1.69 25.34
N GLU A 15 -43.70 -2.62 25.37
CA GLU A 15 -44.77 -2.67 26.38
C GLU A 15 -44.24 -2.86 27.81
N GLN A 16 -43.15 -3.62 27.97
CA GLN A 16 -42.50 -3.85 29.27
C GLN A 16 -41.45 -2.79 29.63
N GLY A 17 -41.20 -1.79 28.78
CA GLY A 17 -40.18 -0.76 28.99
C GLY A 17 -38.73 -1.27 28.99
N LEU A 18 -38.47 -2.45 28.41
CA LEU A 18 -37.15 -3.09 28.39
C LEU A 18 -36.33 -2.66 27.17
N LYS A 19 -35.05 -2.32 27.40
CA LYS A 19 -34.08 -2.09 26.30
C LYS A 19 -33.57 -3.42 25.76
N ALA A 20 -33.28 -3.45 24.45
CA ALA A 20 -32.62 -4.60 23.86
C ALA A 20 -31.18 -4.72 24.40
N PRO A 21 -30.71 -5.93 24.76
CA PRO A 21 -29.33 -6.12 25.19
C PRO A 21 -28.39 -5.88 24.00
N VAL A 22 -27.42 -4.99 24.17
CA VAL A 22 -26.35 -4.73 23.20
C VAL A 22 -25.03 -5.01 23.89
N SER A 23 -24.23 -5.92 23.31
CA SER A 23 -22.88 -6.19 23.81
C SER A 23 -21.95 -5.03 23.44
N GLN A 24 -21.15 -4.58 24.41
CA GLN A 24 -20.20 -3.48 24.22
C GLN A 24 -19.15 -3.83 23.16
N ASP A 25 -18.68 -5.08 23.14
CA ASP A 25 -17.69 -5.58 22.17
C ASP A 25 -18.25 -5.77 20.75
N SER A 26 -19.58 -5.84 20.62
CA SER A 26 -20.24 -5.95 19.31
C SER A 26 -20.42 -4.59 18.62
N ASN A 27 -20.20 -3.49 19.34
CA ASN A 27 -20.31 -2.16 18.77
C ASN A 27 -19.07 -1.87 17.91
N TYR A 28 -19.29 -1.47 16.67
CA TYR A 28 -18.20 -1.04 15.79
C TYR A 28 -17.54 0.22 16.34
N THR A 29 -16.25 0.14 16.65
CA THR A 29 -15.42 1.29 17.02
C THR A 29 -14.41 1.61 15.91
N PRO A 30 -14.07 2.88 15.68
CA PRO A 30 -12.99 3.25 14.77
C PRO A 30 -11.67 2.60 15.22
N ILE A 31 -10.99 1.89 14.30
CA ILE A 31 -9.70 1.24 14.59
C ILE A 31 -8.57 2.11 14.04
N GLU A 32 -7.80 2.74 14.93
CA GLU A 32 -6.59 3.47 14.55
C GLU A 32 -5.40 2.53 14.36
N ARG A 33 -4.98 2.33 13.11
CA ARG A 33 -3.86 1.44 12.78
C ARG A 33 -2.54 2.20 12.78
N LYS A 34 -1.63 1.86 13.69
CA LYS A 34 -0.24 2.35 13.67
C LYS A 34 0.49 1.83 12.42
N SER A 35 1.40 2.63 11.86
CA SER A 35 2.23 2.19 10.74
C SER A 35 3.17 1.07 11.18
N ARG A 36 2.99 -0.14 10.63
CA ARG A 36 3.88 -1.27 10.91
C ARG A 36 5.22 -1.06 10.21
N GLN A 37 6.29 -0.94 10.98
CA GLN A 37 7.67 -0.94 10.50
C GLN A 37 8.21 -2.37 10.63
N PHE A 38 8.65 -2.96 9.53
CA PHE A 38 9.23 -4.30 9.54
C PHE A 38 10.72 -4.22 9.87
N ALA A 39 11.23 -5.23 10.59
CA ALA A 39 12.66 -5.35 10.82
C ALA A 39 13.41 -5.47 9.47
N PRO A 40 14.62 -4.91 9.36
CA PRO A 40 15.44 -5.09 8.17
C PRO A 40 15.82 -6.57 7.99
N LEU A 41 16.14 -6.95 6.76
CA LEU A 41 16.60 -8.30 6.45
C LEU A 41 17.98 -8.54 7.08
N VAL A 42 18.08 -9.56 7.93
CA VAL A 42 19.34 -10.01 8.53
C VAL A 42 19.69 -11.38 7.94
N VAL A 43 20.79 -11.44 7.18
CA VAL A 43 21.30 -12.69 6.62
C VAL A 43 22.11 -13.42 7.68
N PRO A 44 21.86 -14.72 7.93
CA PRO A 44 22.66 -15.50 8.87
C PRO A 44 24.15 -15.49 8.51
N LYS A 45 25.02 -15.40 9.51
CA LYS A 45 26.48 -15.32 9.31
C LYS A 45 27.04 -16.51 8.54
N ASN A 46 26.51 -17.71 8.78
CA ASN A 46 26.95 -18.92 8.10
C ASN A 46 26.65 -18.87 6.60
N LEU A 47 25.44 -18.42 6.24
CA LEU A 47 25.05 -18.22 4.85
C LEU A 47 25.91 -17.15 4.19
N GLN A 48 26.11 -16.01 4.86
CA GLN A 48 26.92 -14.91 4.32
C GLN A 48 28.38 -15.30 4.04
N LYS A 49 28.95 -16.24 4.79
CA LYS A 49 30.29 -16.79 4.55
C LYS A 49 30.34 -17.71 3.34
N ALA A 50 29.29 -18.51 3.12
CA ALA A 50 29.18 -19.46 2.03
C ALA A 50 28.78 -18.83 0.68
N LEU A 51 28.30 -17.58 0.70
CA LEU A 51 27.91 -16.88 -0.53
C LEU A 51 29.12 -16.59 -1.44
N PRO A 52 28.97 -16.71 -2.77
CA PRO A 52 29.97 -16.26 -3.74
C PRO A 52 30.30 -14.77 -3.58
N PHE A 53 31.50 -14.38 -4.00
CA PHE A 53 32.02 -13.01 -3.81
C PHE A 53 31.06 -11.92 -4.32
N LYS A 54 30.43 -12.13 -5.48
CA LYS A 54 29.52 -11.17 -6.11
C LYS A 54 28.27 -10.89 -5.28
N ASP A 55 27.75 -11.91 -4.59
CA ASP A 55 26.49 -11.85 -3.84
C ASP A 55 26.70 -11.57 -2.36
N LYS A 56 27.96 -11.51 -1.91
CA LYS A 56 28.30 -11.24 -0.52
C LYS A 56 27.96 -9.81 -0.14
N ILE A 57 27.02 -9.64 0.77
CA ILE A 57 26.62 -8.33 1.29
C ILE A 57 27.78 -7.73 2.10
N ILE A 58 28.21 -6.52 1.75
CA ILE A 58 29.24 -5.78 2.47
C ILE A 58 28.57 -4.88 3.51
N HIS A 59 28.64 -5.30 4.78
CA HIS A 59 28.28 -4.42 5.89
C HIS A 59 29.49 -3.57 6.26
N LYS A 60 29.35 -2.24 6.15
CA LYS A 60 30.33 -1.33 6.75
C LYS A 60 30.22 -1.47 8.27
N VAL A 61 31.26 -2.03 8.89
CA VAL A 61 31.39 -2.02 10.35
C VAL A 61 31.43 -0.55 10.79
N LYS A 62 30.80 -0.23 11.92
CA LYS A 62 30.99 1.09 12.53
C LYS A 62 32.50 1.24 12.78
N LYS A 63 33.14 2.18 12.09
CA LYS A 63 34.55 2.48 12.35
C LYS A 63 34.66 2.95 13.80
N GLN A 64 35.68 2.46 14.51
CA GLN A 64 36.11 3.13 15.73
C GLN A 64 36.68 4.49 15.30
N HIS A 65 36.40 5.53 16.08
CA HIS A 65 36.80 6.89 15.73
C HIS A 65 38.32 7.01 15.84
N ASP A 66 39.00 6.92 14.71
CA ASP A 66 40.45 7.09 14.63
C ASP A 66 40.77 8.58 14.47
N PRO A 67 41.32 9.26 15.50
CA PRO A 67 41.58 10.70 15.45
C PRO A 67 42.58 11.10 14.36
N GLU A 68 43.42 10.16 13.89
CA GLU A 68 44.41 10.39 12.84
C GLU A 68 43.81 10.41 11.43
N ASN A 69 42.74 9.63 11.19
CA ASN A 69 42.09 9.50 9.88
C ASN A 69 40.86 10.40 9.73
N GLU A 70 40.29 10.85 10.85
CA GLU A 70 39.10 11.70 10.85
C GLU A 70 39.50 13.19 10.85
N ARG A 71 38.82 13.99 10.03
CA ARG A 71 39.02 15.44 10.02
C ARG A 71 38.61 16.01 11.38
N VAL A 72 39.44 16.90 11.93
CA VAL A 72 39.16 17.58 13.20
C VAL A 72 37.77 18.22 13.14
N ALA A 73 36.90 17.82 14.07
CA ALA A 73 35.54 18.30 14.13
C ALA A 73 35.50 19.75 14.62
N VAL A 74 35.15 20.68 13.73
CA VAL A 74 34.95 22.09 14.09
C VAL A 74 33.60 22.26 14.78
N ILE A 75 33.62 22.77 16.01
CA ILE A 75 32.42 23.09 16.77
C ILE A 75 31.77 24.33 16.17
N LYS A 76 30.53 24.19 15.67
CA LYS A 76 29.75 25.30 15.10
C LYS A 76 29.43 26.36 16.15
N GLU A 77 29.38 27.62 15.72
CA GLU A 77 28.89 28.73 16.53
C GLU A 77 27.37 28.60 16.81
N PRO A 78 26.84 29.25 17.86
CA PRO A 78 25.42 29.15 18.22
C PRO A 78 24.47 29.51 17.05
N ARG A 79 24.76 30.61 16.33
CA ARG A 79 23.94 31.04 15.18
C ARG A 79 23.97 30.02 14.04
N GLU A 80 25.13 29.46 13.73
CA GLU A 80 25.26 28.45 12.69
C GLU A 80 24.52 27.15 13.04
N ARG A 81 24.46 26.78 14.33
CA ARG A 81 23.66 25.65 14.80
C ARG A 81 22.18 25.90 14.60
N GLU A 82 21.70 27.10 14.92
CA GLU A 82 20.30 27.50 14.70
C GLU A 82 19.94 27.45 13.21
N ILE A 83 20.77 28.04 12.35
CA ILE A 83 20.59 28.01 10.89
C ILE A 83 20.58 26.56 10.39
N SER A 84 21.54 25.74 10.82
CA SER A 84 21.61 24.32 10.46
C SER A 84 20.35 23.56 10.89
N LYS A 85 19.81 23.85 12.08
CA LYS A 85 18.57 23.27 12.59
C LYS A 85 17.38 23.67 11.71
N VAL A 86 17.25 24.94 11.37
CA VAL A 86 16.20 25.44 10.46
C VAL A 86 16.28 24.77 9.10
N LEU A 87 17.47 24.69 8.51
CA LEU A 87 17.69 24.01 7.22
C LEU A 87 17.30 22.52 7.28
N ASN A 88 17.63 21.83 8.37
CA ASN A 88 17.24 20.43 8.56
C ASN A 88 15.71 20.28 8.66
N MET A 89 15.02 21.16 9.38
CA MET A 89 13.56 21.17 9.46
C MET A 89 12.91 21.45 8.10
N LEU A 90 13.43 22.42 7.34
CA LEU A 90 12.95 22.70 5.98
C LEU A 90 13.13 21.48 5.07
N LYS A 91 14.27 20.81 5.16
CA LYS A 91 14.56 19.59 4.39
C LYS A 91 13.58 18.46 4.72
N THR A 92 13.27 18.22 6.00
CA THR A 92 12.33 17.15 6.39
C THR A 92 10.91 17.45 5.91
N VAL A 93 10.45 18.70 6.03
CA VAL A 93 9.14 19.14 5.52
C VAL A 93 9.06 18.97 4.01
N HIS A 94 10.08 19.42 3.28
CA HIS A 94 10.14 19.27 1.83
C HIS A 94 10.12 17.79 1.40
N GLN A 95 10.92 16.94 2.05
CA GLN A 95 10.92 15.50 1.79
C GLN A 95 9.55 14.85 2.06
N ALA A 96 8.84 15.27 3.11
CA ALA A 96 7.49 14.80 3.40
C ALA A 96 6.52 15.20 2.28
N LYS A 97 6.55 16.46 1.82
CA LYS A 97 5.73 16.96 0.71
C LYS A 97 6.00 16.19 -0.59
N VAL A 98 7.26 16.00 -0.96
CA VAL A 98 7.61 15.24 -2.17
C VAL A 98 7.14 13.78 -2.07
N LYS A 99 7.21 13.15 -0.89
CA LYS A 99 6.68 11.79 -0.68
C LYS A 99 5.16 11.73 -0.86
N THR A 100 4.41 12.69 -0.34
CA THR A 100 2.94 12.71 -0.49
C THR A 100 2.52 12.96 -1.94
N GLU A 101 3.19 13.88 -2.65
CA GLU A 101 2.97 14.15 -4.08
C GLU A 101 3.28 12.94 -4.96
N LYS A 102 4.41 12.25 -4.71
CA LYS A 102 4.75 11.01 -5.43
C LYS A 102 3.70 9.92 -5.21
N LYS A 103 3.19 9.77 -3.98
CA LYS A 103 2.14 8.81 -3.66
C LYS A 103 0.83 9.15 -4.38
N SER A 104 0.41 10.42 -4.38
CA SER A 104 -0.82 10.85 -5.07
C SER A 104 -0.72 10.68 -6.59
N MET A 105 0.43 11.01 -7.18
CA MET A 105 0.72 10.78 -8.60
C MET A 105 0.68 9.28 -8.94
N TRP A 106 1.30 8.43 -8.12
CA TRP A 106 1.28 6.97 -8.32
C TRP A 106 -0.15 6.41 -8.30
N LEU A 107 -0.98 6.86 -7.36
CA LEU A 107 -2.38 6.46 -7.28
C LEU A 107 -3.16 6.88 -8.53
N ARG A 108 -3.01 8.13 -8.98
CA ARG A 108 -3.63 8.63 -10.23
C ARG A 108 -3.19 7.82 -11.44
N ALA A 109 -1.89 7.58 -11.59
CA ALA A 109 -1.34 6.79 -12.67
C ALA A 109 -1.84 5.33 -12.64
N ARG A 110 -1.95 4.73 -11.45
CA ARG A 110 -2.49 3.38 -11.27
C ARG A 110 -3.96 3.30 -11.68
N ALA A 111 -4.78 4.28 -11.28
CA ALA A 111 -6.18 4.36 -11.66
C ALA A 111 -6.33 4.51 -13.19
N HIS A 112 -5.57 5.42 -13.79
CA HIS A 112 -5.58 5.61 -15.24
C HIS A 112 -5.14 4.35 -16.01
N ARG A 113 -4.07 3.67 -15.57
CA ARG A 113 -3.64 2.40 -16.18
C ARG A 113 -4.71 1.31 -16.07
N LYS A 114 -5.43 1.25 -14.94
CA LYS A 114 -6.54 0.29 -14.76
C LYS A 114 -7.66 0.57 -15.76
N GLU A 115 -8.03 1.83 -15.94
CA GLU A 115 -9.08 2.21 -16.89
C GLU A 115 -8.66 1.95 -18.33
N LYS A 116 -7.44 2.32 -18.71
CA LYS A 116 -6.89 2.03 -20.03
C LYS A 116 -6.90 0.52 -20.34
N ARG A 117 -6.52 -0.32 -19.37
CA ARG A 117 -6.59 -1.79 -19.54
C ARG A 117 -8.00 -2.28 -19.86
N LYS A 118 -9.03 -1.82 -19.13
CA LYS A 118 -10.41 -2.19 -19.42
C LYS A 118 -10.83 -1.80 -20.84
N ILE A 119 -10.43 -0.60 -21.29
CA ILE A 119 -10.74 -0.12 -22.64
C ILE A 119 -10.07 -1.01 -23.69
N GLU A 120 -8.80 -1.36 -23.50
CA GLU A 120 -8.09 -2.27 -24.42
C GLU A 120 -8.70 -3.67 -24.41
N ASP A 121 -9.08 -4.21 -23.25
CA ASP A 121 -9.77 -5.51 -23.14
C ASP A 121 -11.10 -5.51 -23.90
N LEU A 122 -11.88 -4.44 -23.80
CA LEU A 122 -13.13 -4.27 -24.55
C LEU A 122 -12.88 -4.17 -26.06
N ARG A 123 -11.85 -3.43 -26.48
CA ARG A 123 -11.46 -3.34 -27.91
C ARG A 123 -11.03 -4.71 -28.44
N LEU A 124 -10.26 -5.47 -27.67
CA LEU A 124 -9.80 -6.81 -28.04
C LEU A 124 -10.99 -7.77 -28.18
N LYS A 125 -11.94 -7.75 -27.23
CA LYS A 125 -13.18 -8.55 -27.32
C LYS A 125 -13.98 -8.23 -28.58
N LYS A 126 -14.20 -6.94 -28.87
CA LYS A 126 -14.89 -6.51 -30.10
C LYS A 126 -14.17 -6.97 -31.37
N LEU A 127 -12.83 -6.92 -31.38
CA LEU A 127 -12.04 -7.41 -32.51
C LEU A 127 -12.19 -8.92 -32.69
N GLN A 128 -12.16 -9.69 -31.60
CA GLN A 128 -12.37 -11.14 -31.62
C GLN A 128 -13.77 -11.50 -32.14
N GLU A 129 -14.81 -10.84 -31.66
CA GLU A 129 -16.19 -11.02 -32.13
C GLU A 129 -16.33 -10.70 -33.61
N LYS A 130 -15.74 -9.59 -34.08
CA LYS A 130 -15.72 -9.21 -35.50
C LYS A 130 -15.03 -10.28 -36.35
N LYS A 131 -13.85 -10.76 -35.92
CA LYS A 131 -13.12 -11.83 -36.61
C LYS A 131 -13.94 -13.12 -36.65
N LYS A 132 -14.55 -13.53 -35.54
CA LYS A 132 -15.44 -14.72 -35.47
C LYS A 132 -16.61 -14.60 -36.44
N ARG A 133 -17.28 -13.44 -36.49
CA ARG A 133 -18.38 -13.18 -37.42
C ARG A 133 -17.95 -13.27 -38.88
N ILE A 134 -16.78 -12.72 -39.23
CA ILE A 134 -16.24 -12.79 -40.60
C ILE A 134 -15.92 -14.24 -40.97
N MET A 135 -15.20 -14.97 -40.11
CA MET A 135 -14.83 -16.37 -40.36
C MET A 135 -16.04 -17.28 -40.45
N SER A 136 -17.06 -17.06 -39.62
CA SER A 136 -18.31 -17.85 -39.65
C SER A 136 -19.11 -17.64 -40.94
N LYS A 137 -19.03 -16.46 -41.56
CA LYS A 137 -19.68 -16.16 -42.84
C LYS A 137 -18.85 -16.55 -44.06
N ARG A 138 -17.57 -16.89 -43.88
CA ARG A 138 -16.71 -17.33 -44.98
C ARG A 138 -17.12 -18.77 -45.35
N PRO A 139 -17.45 -19.06 -46.62
CA PRO A 139 -17.74 -20.43 -47.01
C PRO A 139 -16.50 -21.30 -46.85
N ASN A 140 -16.67 -22.50 -46.28
CA ASN A 140 -15.61 -23.50 -46.18
C ASN A 140 -15.33 -24.04 -47.59
N LYS A 141 -14.47 -23.36 -48.35
CA LYS A 141 -13.94 -23.90 -49.59
C LYS A 141 -12.70 -24.73 -49.24
N ALA A 142 -12.74 -26.04 -49.52
CA ALA A 142 -11.57 -26.90 -49.40
C ALA A 142 -10.46 -26.37 -50.32
N PRO A 143 -9.17 -26.47 -49.93
CA PRO A 143 -8.08 -26.15 -50.86
C PRO A 143 -8.18 -27.10 -52.06
N ASP A 144 -8.26 -26.54 -53.26
CA ASP A 144 -8.17 -27.33 -54.49
C ASP A 144 -6.78 -27.99 -54.53
N MET A 145 -6.75 -29.31 -54.74
CA MET A 145 -5.54 -30.15 -54.86
C MET A 145 -4.80 -29.87 -56.17
#